data_AF-A0A507DXH2-F1
#
_entry.id   AF-A0A507DXH2-F1
#
_cell.length_a   1.000
_cell.length_b   1.000
_cell.length_c   1.000
_cell.angle_alpha   90.00
_cell.angle_beta   90.00
_cell.angle_gamma   90.00
#
_symmetry.space_group_name_H-M   'P 1'
#
loop_
_entity.id
_entity.type
_entity.pdbx_description
1 polymer ?
#
loop_
_entity_poly.entity_id
_entity_poly.type
_entity_poly.pdbx_seq_one_letter_code
_entity_poly.pdbx_strand_id
1 'polypeptide(L)'
;MADHFRFYPNAEDTITPWNARYQYPSQSNAARKVTPRIPPVNGMVFGANYGKYIKVQFPAQGYVNPTNTTLTFDVTLTGFSNPSADEQVRFQNNIQSIFKRVKWMYGSTPGEDIDDYNVMVRNLTEWTASNAYGTMDSTSINEGIGGVVVGRTLTAGTPPVQSGAALVNARQAYIQGIDNTDDALGFGGVPNRYNHSLLTATYGTNACTRRYQVSLMLGLLTQEKLIPTKFMASQLSIEIELASPEECIFLPYAGTTTGLAPPTYLVHNVQLIPEIINFDPSYDEMFIRGLSQGGV
;
A
#
# COMPACT_ATOMS: atom_id res chain seq x y z
N MET A 1 -27.95 -49.55 66.88
CA MET A 1 -27.01 -48.41 66.73
C MET A 1 -27.02 -47.99 65.28
N ALA A 2 -27.13 -46.68 65.07
CA ALA A 2 -26.91 -45.85 63.89
C ALA A 2 -26.36 -46.57 62.62
N ASP A 3 -27.02 -46.51 61.47
CA ASP A 3 -27.16 -45.36 60.56
C ASP A 3 -26.22 -45.56 59.36
N HIS A 4 -26.78 -45.54 58.15
CA HIS A 4 -26.29 -44.74 57.03
C HIS A 4 -26.99 -45.18 55.73
N PHE A 5 -27.93 -44.35 55.29
CA PHE A 5 -28.63 -44.40 54.02
C PHE A 5 -27.70 -44.57 52.80
N ARG A 6 -28.10 -45.37 51.81
CA ARG A 6 -27.90 -45.02 50.40
C ARG A 6 -29.20 -45.28 49.63
N PHE A 7 -29.76 -44.18 49.13
CA PHE A 7 -30.95 -44.10 48.28
C PHE A 7 -30.79 -44.93 47.00
N TYR A 8 -31.81 -45.72 46.69
CA TYR A 8 -32.37 -45.92 45.35
C TYR A 8 -33.87 -45.63 45.51
N PRO A 9 -34.69 -45.12 44.56
CA PRO A 9 -34.55 -45.18 43.09
C PRO A 9 -35.16 -43.96 42.32
N ASN A 10 -35.24 -44.11 40.99
CA ASN A 10 -36.20 -43.51 40.02
C ASN A 10 -35.66 -42.49 39.02
N ALA A 11 -36.19 -42.64 37.81
CA ALA A 11 -35.83 -42.01 36.54
C ALA A 11 -35.63 -40.49 36.62
N GLU A 12 -34.60 -40.00 35.92
CA GLU A 12 -34.46 -38.57 35.67
C GLU A 12 -34.70 -38.27 34.19
N ASP A 13 -35.82 -37.57 33.96
CA ASP A 13 -36.09 -36.70 32.84
C ASP A 13 -34.88 -35.83 32.52
N THR A 14 -34.49 -35.77 31.25
CA THR A 14 -33.57 -34.72 30.79
C THR A 14 -34.34 -33.43 30.63
N ILE A 15 -34.41 -32.65 31.72
CA ILE A 15 -34.84 -31.25 31.68
C ILE A 15 -33.82 -30.48 30.82
N THR A 16 -34.18 -30.20 29.58
CA THR A 16 -33.43 -29.27 28.74
C THR A 16 -33.81 -27.84 29.16
N PRO A 17 -32.85 -26.99 29.57
CA PRO A 17 -33.16 -25.58 29.76
C PRO A 17 -33.59 -24.96 28.42
N TRP A 18 -34.67 -24.19 28.46
CA TRP A 18 -35.34 -23.59 27.30
C TRP A 18 -34.47 -22.59 26.50
N ASN A 19 -33.28 -22.23 26.97
CA ASN A 19 -32.44 -21.22 26.34
C ASN A 19 -31.04 -21.75 25.97
N ALA A 20 -30.75 -21.67 24.67
CA ALA A 20 -29.44 -21.62 24.03
C ALA A 20 -28.61 -22.93 23.97
N ARG A 21 -29.06 -23.89 23.15
CA ARG A 21 -28.11 -24.65 22.32
C ARG A 21 -27.72 -23.78 21.13
N TYR A 22 -26.66 -22.99 21.28
CA TYR A 22 -25.91 -22.50 20.11
C TYR A 22 -25.23 -23.71 19.48
N GLN A 23 -25.94 -24.38 18.57
CA GLN A 23 -25.32 -25.36 17.68
C GLN A 23 -24.51 -24.54 16.66
N TYR A 24 -23.19 -24.57 16.77
CA TYR A 24 -22.33 -24.17 15.65
C TYR A 24 -22.77 -24.99 14.44
N PRO A 25 -23.19 -24.38 13.32
CA PRO A 25 -23.46 -25.14 12.13
C PRO A 25 -22.12 -25.72 11.66
N SER A 26 -21.89 -27.01 11.89
CA SER A 26 -20.75 -27.76 11.35
C SER A 26 -20.92 -28.06 9.85
N GLN A 27 -21.66 -27.22 9.13
CA GLN A 27 -21.76 -27.32 7.68
C GLN A 27 -20.56 -26.57 7.11
N SER A 28 -19.61 -27.35 6.58
CA SER A 28 -18.58 -26.82 5.69
C SER A 28 -19.27 -26.34 4.42
N ASN A 29 -19.71 -25.07 4.41
CA ASN A 29 -20.34 -24.50 3.24
C ASN A 29 -19.28 -24.30 2.16
N ALA A 30 -19.58 -24.75 0.95
CA ALA A 30 -18.69 -24.54 -0.18
C ALA A 30 -18.50 -23.02 -0.38
N ALA A 31 -17.24 -22.60 -0.47
CA ALA A 31 -16.87 -21.22 -0.73
C ALA A 31 -15.96 -21.15 -1.95
N ARG A 32 -16.23 -20.20 -2.85
CA ARG A 32 -15.41 -19.95 -4.03
C ARG A 32 -14.68 -18.63 -3.90
N LYS A 33 -13.35 -18.68 -3.92
CA LYS A 33 -12.47 -17.51 -3.94
C LYS A 33 -12.31 -16.97 -5.36
N VAL A 34 -12.36 -15.65 -5.50
CA VAL A 34 -12.11 -14.90 -6.73
C VAL A 34 -11.28 -13.66 -6.40
N THR A 35 -10.32 -13.32 -7.25
CA THR A 35 -9.45 -12.13 -7.08
C THR A 35 -9.54 -11.25 -8.33
N PRO A 36 -10.61 -10.44 -8.47
CA PRO A 36 -10.76 -9.55 -9.62
C PRO A 36 -9.77 -8.39 -9.57
N ARG A 37 -9.50 -7.77 -10.72
CA ARG A 37 -8.77 -6.51 -10.83
C ARG A 37 -9.77 -5.40 -11.10
N ILE A 38 -9.92 -4.48 -10.14
CA ILE A 38 -10.89 -3.39 -10.22
C ILE A 38 -10.14 -2.10 -10.60
N PRO A 39 -10.36 -1.54 -11.79
CA PRO A 39 -9.80 -0.25 -12.15
C PRO A 39 -10.53 0.90 -11.42
N PRO A 40 -9.89 2.06 -11.28
CA PRO A 40 -10.53 3.28 -10.82
C PRO A 40 -11.67 3.72 -11.76
N VAL A 41 -12.69 4.35 -11.17
CA VAL A 41 -13.89 4.80 -11.91
C VAL A 41 -13.68 6.13 -12.63
N ASN A 42 -12.67 6.91 -12.24
CA ASN A 42 -12.52 8.32 -12.61
C ASN A 42 -11.30 8.63 -13.49
N GLY A 43 -10.74 7.65 -14.18
CA GLY A 43 -9.62 7.83 -15.12
C GLY A 43 -8.53 6.78 -14.93
N MET A 44 -7.48 6.79 -15.76
CA MET A 44 -6.40 5.78 -15.69
C MET A 44 -5.01 6.36 -15.40
N VAL A 45 -4.86 7.68 -15.47
CA VAL A 45 -3.62 8.41 -15.20
C VAL A 45 -3.92 9.55 -14.24
N PHE A 46 -3.13 9.61 -13.17
CA PHE A 46 -3.27 10.53 -12.06
C PHE A 46 -1.90 11.15 -11.77
N GLY A 47 -1.86 12.29 -11.11
CA GLY A 47 -0.64 12.96 -10.73
C GLY A 47 -0.93 14.31 -10.08
N ALA A 48 0.12 14.95 -9.58
CA ALA A 48 -0.03 16.25 -8.93
C ALA A 48 -0.65 17.33 -9.82
N ASN A 49 -0.42 17.26 -11.13
CA ASN A 49 -0.88 18.25 -12.11
C ASN A 49 -2.13 17.79 -12.90
N TYR A 50 -2.55 16.52 -12.76
CA TYR A 50 -3.64 15.93 -13.53
C TYR A 50 -4.39 14.90 -12.68
N GLY A 51 -5.70 15.08 -12.44
CA GLY A 51 -6.52 14.08 -11.75
C GLY A 51 -5.95 13.68 -10.37
N LYS A 52 -6.02 14.57 -9.38
CA LYS A 52 -5.46 14.32 -8.03
C LYS A 52 -6.20 13.24 -7.23
N TYR A 53 -7.43 12.93 -7.61
CA TYR A 53 -8.28 12.00 -6.89
C TYR A 53 -8.33 10.66 -7.63
N ILE A 54 -8.12 9.57 -6.90
CA ILE A 54 -8.33 8.20 -7.38
C ILE A 54 -9.54 7.67 -6.64
N LYS A 55 -10.56 7.20 -7.39
CA LYS A 55 -11.73 6.57 -6.80
C LYS A 55 -11.84 5.14 -7.29
N VAL A 56 -11.91 4.19 -6.37
CA VAL A 56 -12.15 2.78 -6.67
C VAL A 56 -13.42 2.32 -5.96
N GLN A 57 -14.31 1.69 -6.70
CA GLN A 57 -15.61 1.23 -6.20
C GLN A 57 -15.64 -0.30 -6.13
N PHE A 58 -16.02 -0.85 -4.98
CA PHE A 58 -16.16 -2.29 -4.83
C PHE A 58 -17.41 -2.78 -5.58
N PRO A 59 -17.30 -3.89 -6.33
CA PRO A 59 -18.47 -4.52 -6.93
C PRO A 59 -19.35 -5.09 -5.82
N ALA A 60 -20.66 -5.10 -6.05
CA ALA A 60 -21.63 -5.74 -5.16
C ALA A 60 -21.58 -7.28 -5.31
N GLN A 61 -20.44 -7.89 -5.02
CA GLN A 61 -20.19 -9.31 -5.30
C GLN A 61 -19.56 -9.98 -4.09
N GLY A 62 -20.33 -10.85 -3.44
CA GLY A 62 -19.86 -11.69 -2.34
C GLY A 62 -19.34 -10.92 -1.13
N TYR A 63 -18.42 -11.57 -0.43
CA TYR A 63 -17.81 -11.09 0.79
C TYR A 63 -16.34 -10.78 0.53
N VAL A 64 -15.93 -9.53 0.73
CA VAL A 64 -14.54 -9.11 0.56
C VAL A 64 -13.75 -9.48 1.82
N ASN A 65 -12.59 -10.09 1.63
CA ASN A 65 -11.58 -10.24 2.66
C ASN A 65 -10.68 -8.99 2.68
N PRO A 66 -10.85 -8.09 3.66
CA PRO A 66 -10.07 -6.86 3.77
C PRO A 66 -8.56 -7.12 3.92
N THR A 67 -8.14 -8.12 4.69
CA THR A 67 -6.73 -8.39 5.00
C THR A 67 -5.90 -8.72 3.75
N ASN A 68 -6.53 -9.38 2.76
CA ASN A 68 -5.88 -9.77 1.51
C ASN A 68 -6.19 -8.80 0.35
N THR A 69 -6.79 -7.65 0.63
CA THR A 69 -7.09 -6.63 -0.38
C THR A 69 -5.89 -5.71 -0.55
N THR A 70 -5.38 -5.60 -1.78
CA THR A 70 -4.20 -4.77 -2.08
C THR A 70 -4.45 -3.82 -3.24
N LEU A 71 -3.82 -2.65 -3.20
CA LEU A 71 -3.80 -1.66 -4.27
C LEU A 71 -2.51 -1.81 -5.06
N THR A 72 -2.64 -1.97 -6.38
CA THR A 72 -1.50 -1.99 -7.31
C THR A 72 -1.53 -0.77 -8.21
N PHE A 73 -0.36 -0.18 -8.46
CA PHE A 73 -0.23 1.00 -9.30
C PHE A 73 1.21 1.15 -9.78
N ASP A 74 1.38 1.81 -10.92
CA ASP A 74 2.68 2.19 -11.45
C ASP A 74 2.93 3.67 -11.13
N VAL A 75 4.09 3.98 -10.59
CA VAL A 75 4.52 5.36 -10.32
C VAL A 75 5.68 5.69 -11.23
N THR A 76 5.54 6.74 -12.02
CA THR A 76 6.63 7.36 -12.78
C THR A 76 7.09 8.61 -12.05
N LEU A 77 8.29 8.59 -11.50
CA LEU A 77 9.00 9.76 -11.01
C LEU A 77 9.68 10.45 -12.19
N THR A 78 9.56 11.76 -12.30
CA THR A 78 10.23 12.59 -13.32
C THR A 78 11.08 13.63 -12.62
N GLY A 79 12.36 13.74 -12.99
CA GLY A 79 13.30 14.73 -12.50
C GLY A 79 13.09 16.09 -13.16
N PHE A 80 14.09 16.97 -13.07
CA PHE A 80 14.06 18.27 -13.74
C PHE A 80 13.92 18.11 -15.26
N SER A 81 13.34 19.11 -15.93
CA SER A 81 13.08 19.07 -17.38
C SER A 81 14.33 19.02 -18.28
N ASN A 82 15.54 19.07 -17.72
CA ASN A 82 16.80 18.99 -18.47
C ASN A 82 17.51 17.65 -18.15
N PRO A 83 17.75 16.75 -19.14
CA PRO A 83 18.45 15.48 -18.96
C PRO A 83 19.87 15.61 -18.39
N SER A 84 20.44 16.82 -18.44
CA SER A 84 21.76 17.17 -17.93
C SER A 84 21.74 17.94 -16.61
N ALA A 85 20.61 17.97 -15.90
CA ALA A 85 20.54 18.57 -14.57
C ALA A 85 21.21 17.66 -13.54
N ASP A 86 22.17 18.20 -12.80
CA ASP A 86 22.75 17.52 -11.64
C ASP A 86 21.72 17.47 -10.53
N GLU A 87 21.07 16.31 -10.35
CA GLU A 87 19.95 16.14 -9.43
C GLU A 87 20.02 14.81 -8.67
N GLN A 88 19.46 14.83 -7.46
CA GLN A 88 19.13 13.60 -6.73
C GLN A 88 17.67 13.70 -6.33
N VAL A 89 16.83 12.83 -6.88
CA VAL A 89 15.38 12.87 -6.65
C VAL A 89 14.92 11.50 -6.20
N ARG A 90 14.11 11.48 -5.14
CA ARG A 90 13.44 10.27 -4.65
C ARG A 90 12.14 10.62 -3.96
N PHE A 91 11.23 9.66 -3.84
CA PHE A 91 10.11 9.81 -2.91
C PHE A 91 10.61 9.72 -1.46
N GLN A 92 9.92 10.39 -0.54
CA GLN A 92 10.11 10.21 0.90
C GLN A 92 9.82 8.76 1.32
N ASN A 93 10.28 8.37 2.52
CA ASN A 93 10.14 7.01 3.04
C ASN A 93 8.68 6.52 2.93
N ASN A 94 8.53 5.23 2.60
CA ASN A 94 7.29 4.60 2.15
C ASN A 94 6.71 5.16 0.84
N ILE A 95 6.38 4.29 -0.11
CA ILE A 95 5.75 4.75 -1.36
C ILE A 95 4.34 5.29 -1.13
N GLN A 96 3.67 4.82 -0.08
CA GLN A 96 2.34 5.29 0.29
C GLN A 96 2.35 6.76 0.76
N SER A 97 3.52 7.38 0.94
CA SER A 97 3.66 8.83 1.18
C SER A 97 3.15 9.71 0.03
N ILE A 98 2.88 9.14 -1.15
CA ILE A 98 2.21 9.87 -2.24
C ILE A 98 0.70 10.05 -1.99
N PHE A 99 0.12 9.34 -1.02
CA PHE A 99 -1.30 9.45 -0.67
C PHE A 99 -1.45 10.45 0.47
N LYS A 100 -1.96 11.65 0.17
CA LYS A 100 -2.22 12.69 1.17
C LYS A 100 -3.37 12.30 2.09
N ARG A 101 -4.46 11.82 1.49
CA ARG A 101 -5.69 11.49 2.20
C ARG A 101 -6.28 10.22 1.65
N VAL A 102 -6.72 9.34 2.54
CA VAL A 102 -7.37 8.07 2.17
C VAL A 102 -8.68 7.97 2.94
N LYS A 103 -9.77 7.78 2.19
CA LYS A 103 -11.12 7.67 2.71
C LYS A 103 -11.75 6.35 2.28
N TRP A 104 -12.55 5.74 3.15
CA TRP A 104 -13.59 4.84 2.69
C TRP A 104 -14.95 5.50 2.81
N MET A 105 -15.75 5.31 1.79
CA MET A 105 -17.05 5.92 1.60
C MET A 105 -18.10 4.82 1.49
N TYR A 106 -19.24 5.03 2.13
CA TYR A 106 -20.47 4.29 1.84
C TYR A 106 -21.45 5.24 1.17
N GLY A 107 -21.57 5.15 -0.15
CA GLY A 107 -22.32 6.11 -0.95
C GLY A 107 -21.64 7.49 -0.90
N SER A 108 -22.35 8.49 -0.38
CA SER A 108 -21.84 9.85 -0.19
C SER A 108 -21.25 10.11 1.20
N THR A 109 -21.39 9.16 2.14
CA THR A 109 -21.00 9.36 3.53
C THR A 109 -19.60 8.79 3.78
N PRO A 110 -18.64 9.60 4.29
CA PRO A 110 -17.34 9.10 4.70
C PRO A 110 -17.51 8.26 5.97
N GLY A 111 -17.07 7.01 5.92
CA GLY A 111 -17.07 6.11 7.08
C GLY A 111 -15.77 6.20 7.88
N GLU A 112 -14.65 6.40 7.20
CA GLU A 112 -13.35 6.74 7.79
C GLU A 112 -12.63 7.65 6.82
N ASP A 113 -11.88 8.59 7.41
CA ASP A 113 -11.21 9.65 6.70
C ASP A 113 -9.91 9.96 7.41
N ILE A 114 -8.81 9.50 6.82
CA ILE A 114 -7.47 9.76 7.33
C ILE A 114 -6.87 10.87 6.49
N ASP A 115 -6.87 12.07 7.08
CA ASP A 115 -6.09 13.21 6.57
C ASP A 115 -4.61 13.05 6.98
N ASP A 116 -3.71 13.62 6.17
CA ASP A 116 -2.26 13.47 6.32
C ASP A 116 -1.78 12.00 6.43
N TYR A 117 -2.43 11.11 5.67
CA TYR A 117 -2.07 9.68 5.57
C TYR A 117 -0.59 9.50 5.21
N ASN A 118 -0.06 10.37 4.35
CA ASN A 118 1.34 10.39 3.96
C ASN A 118 2.29 10.56 5.15
N VAL A 119 2.01 11.51 6.05
CA VAL A 119 2.82 11.78 7.24
C VAL A 119 2.74 10.61 8.21
N MET A 120 1.54 10.07 8.43
CA MET A 120 1.34 8.91 9.30
C MET A 120 2.17 7.72 8.83
N VAL A 121 2.04 7.33 7.55
CA VAL A 121 2.75 6.17 7.03
C VAL A 121 4.26 6.40 7.02
N ARG A 122 4.72 7.62 6.72
CA ARG A 122 6.14 7.97 6.79
C ARG A 122 6.68 7.80 8.22
N ASN A 123 6.01 8.38 9.22
CA ASN A 123 6.45 8.32 10.60
C ASN A 123 6.46 6.88 11.13
N LEU A 124 5.42 6.09 10.84
CA LEU A 124 5.38 4.68 11.21
C LEU A 124 6.54 3.92 10.58
N THR A 125 6.76 4.11 9.27
CA THR A 125 7.86 3.45 8.54
C THR A 125 9.23 3.85 9.10
N GLU A 126 9.42 5.12 9.48
CA GLU A 126 10.68 5.60 10.05
C GLU A 126 10.92 5.08 11.47
N TRP A 127 9.88 4.91 12.27
CA TRP A 127 10.00 4.40 13.65
C TRP A 127 10.12 2.88 13.72
N THR A 128 9.56 2.14 12.76
CA THR A 128 9.65 0.68 12.71
C THR A 128 10.77 0.17 11.82
N ALA A 129 11.47 1.06 11.11
CA ALA A 129 12.56 0.70 10.22
C ALA A 129 13.70 -0.02 10.96
N SER A 130 14.07 -1.20 10.46
CA SER A 130 15.27 -1.94 10.90
C SER A 130 16.56 -1.49 10.22
N ASN A 131 16.48 -0.89 9.03
CA ASN A 131 17.64 -0.41 8.28
C ASN A 131 17.91 1.08 8.51
N ALA A 132 18.44 1.41 9.69
CA ALA A 132 18.92 2.78 9.95
C ALA A 132 20.27 3.05 9.27
N TYR A 133 21.19 2.07 9.23
CA TYR A 133 22.56 2.26 8.72
C TYR A 133 23.21 0.99 8.18
N GLY A 134 23.73 1.06 6.95
CA GLY A 134 24.81 0.20 6.45
C GLY A 134 24.40 -1.11 5.79
N THR A 135 23.16 -1.58 5.96
CA THR A 135 22.74 -2.90 5.45
C THR A 135 21.38 -2.86 4.77
N MET A 136 21.31 -3.17 3.47
CA MET A 136 20.01 -3.38 2.81
C MET A 136 19.38 -4.69 3.29
N ASP A 137 18.17 -4.61 3.84
CA ASP A 137 17.35 -5.74 4.21
C ASP A 137 16.03 -5.76 3.42
N SER A 138 15.19 -6.77 3.65
CA SER A 138 13.91 -6.91 2.94
C SER A 138 12.94 -5.77 3.26
N THR A 139 12.99 -5.18 4.46
CA THR A 139 12.13 -4.03 4.83
C THR A 139 12.53 -2.79 4.03
N SER A 140 13.82 -2.61 3.76
CA SER A 140 14.32 -1.58 2.83
C SER A 140 13.66 -1.67 1.46
N ILE A 141 13.51 -2.88 0.90
CA ILE A 141 12.94 -3.09 -0.44
C ILE A 141 11.41 -3.00 -0.42
N ASN A 142 10.77 -3.60 0.59
CA ASN A 142 9.31 -3.76 0.67
C ASN A 142 8.61 -2.48 1.13
N GLU A 143 9.13 -1.83 2.15
CA GLU A 143 8.60 -0.59 2.72
C GLU A 143 9.28 0.63 2.09
N GLY A 144 10.32 0.40 1.31
CA GLY A 144 11.09 1.47 0.68
C GLY A 144 11.75 2.37 1.72
N ILE A 145 12.25 1.81 2.82
CA ILE A 145 13.00 2.58 3.83
C ILE A 145 14.28 3.11 3.17
N GLY A 146 14.45 4.43 3.19
CA GLY A 146 15.56 5.16 2.64
C GLY A 146 16.74 5.26 3.61
N GLY A 147 17.15 4.14 4.21
CA GLY A 147 18.40 4.06 4.94
C GLY A 147 19.61 4.33 4.03
N VAL A 148 20.78 4.51 4.63
CA VAL A 148 22.04 4.58 3.87
C VAL A 148 22.66 3.20 3.80
N VAL A 149 23.10 2.80 2.61
CA VAL A 149 23.77 1.52 2.37
C VAL A 149 25.08 1.77 1.66
N VAL A 150 26.01 0.83 1.76
CA VAL A 150 27.25 0.92 0.99
C VAL A 150 26.89 0.79 -0.49
N GLY A 151 27.14 1.87 -1.22
CA GLY A 151 27.14 1.93 -2.67
C GLY A 151 28.40 2.63 -3.13
N ARG A 152 28.33 3.28 -4.30
CA ARG A 152 29.43 4.09 -4.82
C ARG A 152 28.96 5.54 -4.89
N THR A 153 29.77 6.45 -4.39
CA THR A 153 29.64 7.90 -4.61
C THR A 153 31.00 8.44 -5.01
N LEU A 154 31.02 9.56 -5.74
CA LEU A 154 32.26 10.27 -6.06
C LEU A 154 32.43 11.48 -5.17
N THR A 155 33.68 11.84 -4.91
CA THR A 155 34.02 13.14 -4.32
C THR A 155 34.21 14.11 -5.47
N ALA A 156 33.55 15.27 -5.41
CA ALA A 156 33.69 16.33 -6.41
C ALA A 156 35.19 16.67 -6.63
N GLY A 157 35.66 16.55 -7.88
CA GLY A 157 37.03 16.85 -8.28
C GLY A 157 37.16 16.91 -9.79
N THR A 158 38.08 17.73 -10.29
CA THR A 158 38.40 17.86 -11.73
C THR A 158 39.83 17.37 -11.96
N PRO A 159 40.05 16.22 -12.63
CA PRO A 159 39.09 15.23 -13.09
C PRO A 159 38.47 14.43 -11.92
N PRO A 160 37.32 13.76 -12.09
CA PRO A 160 36.69 12.98 -11.02
C PRO A 160 37.64 11.89 -10.54
N VAL A 161 38.08 11.99 -9.27
CA VAL A 161 39.05 11.06 -8.68
C VAL A 161 38.31 9.98 -7.90
N GLN A 162 38.46 8.74 -8.37
CA GLN A 162 38.15 7.45 -7.73
C GLN A 162 36.73 7.23 -7.16
N SER A 163 36.05 6.24 -7.75
CA SER A 163 34.88 5.57 -7.19
C SER A 163 35.25 4.80 -5.90
N GLY A 164 35.01 5.40 -4.74
CA GLY A 164 35.10 4.73 -3.44
C GLY A 164 33.79 4.06 -3.04
N ALA A 165 33.86 3.06 -2.15
CA ALA A 165 32.69 2.61 -1.42
C ALA A 165 32.22 3.76 -0.52
N ALA A 166 30.97 4.17 -0.67
CA ALA A 166 30.40 5.28 0.07
C ALA A 166 28.96 5.01 0.45
N LEU A 167 28.44 5.77 1.40
CA LEU A 167 27.06 5.62 1.84
C LEU A 167 26.13 6.33 0.85
N VAL A 168 25.27 5.56 0.20
CA VAL A 168 24.23 6.05 -0.72
C VAL A 168 22.86 5.73 -0.16
N ASN A 169 21.86 6.52 -0.52
CA ASN A 169 20.50 6.22 -0.09
C ASN A 169 19.95 5.01 -0.83
N ALA A 170 19.50 3.99 -0.08
CA ALA A 170 19.03 2.73 -0.65
C ALA A 170 17.85 2.93 -1.62
N ARG A 171 16.94 3.86 -1.29
CA ARG A 171 15.77 4.13 -2.12
C ARG A 171 16.16 4.75 -3.45
N GLN A 172 17.03 5.76 -3.42
CA GLN A 172 17.52 6.45 -4.61
C GLN A 172 18.32 5.51 -5.52
N ALA A 173 19.24 4.75 -4.95
CA ALA A 173 20.21 3.96 -5.71
C ALA A 173 19.68 2.61 -6.20
N TYR A 174 18.68 2.02 -5.53
CA TYR A 174 18.28 0.64 -5.78
C TYR A 174 16.77 0.38 -5.87
N ILE A 175 15.91 1.32 -5.44
CA ILE A 175 14.46 1.08 -5.39
C ILE A 175 13.75 1.88 -6.47
N GLN A 176 13.70 3.19 -6.31
CA GLN A 176 13.18 4.13 -7.27
C GLN A 176 13.74 5.52 -6.94
N GLY A 177 14.50 6.07 -7.88
CA GLY A 177 15.10 7.38 -7.76
C GLY A 177 15.78 7.79 -9.05
N ILE A 178 16.20 9.04 -9.09
CA ILE A 178 17.01 9.64 -10.15
C ILE A 178 18.26 10.20 -9.48
N ASP A 179 19.43 9.84 -9.99
CA ASP A 179 20.70 10.38 -9.54
C ASP A 179 21.59 10.70 -10.74
N ASN A 180 21.72 12.00 -11.01
CA ASN A 180 22.48 12.57 -12.11
C ASN A 180 23.60 13.50 -11.61
N THR A 181 24.06 13.39 -10.35
CA THR A 181 25.01 14.37 -9.77
C THR A 181 26.41 14.39 -10.37
N ASP A 182 26.67 13.59 -11.40
CA ASP A 182 27.88 13.66 -12.22
C ASP A 182 27.63 13.00 -13.58
N ASP A 183 28.07 13.66 -14.65
CA ASP A 183 27.92 13.25 -16.06
C ASP A 183 28.37 11.79 -16.35
N ALA A 184 29.26 11.20 -15.55
CA ALA A 184 29.89 9.93 -15.86
C ALA A 184 29.41 8.70 -15.06
N LEU A 185 28.82 8.85 -13.87
CA LEU A 185 28.81 7.75 -12.87
C LEU A 185 27.63 7.78 -11.86
N GLY A 186 26.61 8.64 -12.04
CA GLY A 186 25.38 8.59 -11.24
C GLY A 186 24.56 7.31 -11.47
N PHE A 187 23.67 6.95 -10.52
CA PHE A 187 22.82 5.75 -10.65
C PHE A 187 21.82 5.84 -11.81
N GLY A 188 21.53 7.05 -12.31
CA GLY A 188 20.50 7.31 -13.31
C GLY A 188 19.10 7.05 -12.78
N GLY A 189 18.15 6.82 -13.68
CA GLY A 189 16.75 6.54 -13.34
C GLY A 189 16.49 5.07 -12.96
N VAL A 190 16.65 4.72 -11.68
CA VAL A 190 16.40 3.38 -11.14
C VAL A 190 14.90 3.16 -10.93
N PRO A 191 14.29 1.99 -11.28
CA PRO A 191 14.91 0.77 -11.80
C PRO A 191 15.04 0.71 -13.33
N ASN A 192 14.46 1.66 -14.07
CA ASN A 192 14.34 1.60 -15.53
C ASN A 192 15.68 1.60 -16.27
N ARG A 193 16.67 2.28 -15.71
CA ARG A 193 18.06 2.31 -16.17
C ARG A 193 18.97 2.45 -14.96
N TYR A 194 19.77 1.43 -14.70
CA TYR A 194 20.88 1.48 -13.76
C TYR A 194 22.18 1.58 -14.56
N ASN A 195 22.89 2.71 -14.48
CA ASN A 195 24.16 2.86 -15.16
C ASN A 195 25.30 2.72 -14.13
N HIS A 196 26.10 1.66 -14.27
CA HIS A 196 27.30 1.40 -13.46
C HIS A 196 28.57 1.36 -14.35
N SER A 197 28.49 1.95 -15.55
CA SER A 197 29.54 1.84 -16.56
C SER A 197 30.68 2.83 -16.34
N LEU A 198 31.92 2.34 -16.38
CA LEU A 198 33.14 3.11 -16.10
C LEU A 198 33.65 3.96 -17.27
N LEU A 199 33.03 3.94 -18.47
CA LEU A 199 33.70 4.44 -19.67
C LEU A 199 32.85 5.20 -20.70
N THR A 200 31.54 5.39 -20.52
CA THR A 200 30.79 6.31 -21.41
C THR A 200 29.56 6.85 -20.71
N ALA A 201 29.58 8.15 -20.44
CA ALA A 201 28.45 8.96 -20.02
C ALA A 201 27.37 8.94 -21.11
N THR A 202 26.14 8.59 -20.75
CA THR A 202 24.97 8.95 -21.54
C THR A 202 23.94 9.40 -20.54
N TYR A 203 23.46 10.64 -20.67
CA TYR A 203 22.39 11.16 -19.83
C TYR A 203 21.26 10.13 -19.70
N GLY A 204 20.99 9.75 -18.46
CA GLY A 204 19.91 8.83 -18.12
C GLY A 204 18.57 9.47 -18.50
N THR A 205 17.55 8.64 -18.70
CA THR A 205 16.19 9.16 -18.76
C THR A 205 15.89 9.84 -17.42
N ASN A 206 15.49 11.12 -17.40
CA ASN A 206 15.00 11.83 -16.20
C ASN A 206 13.65 11.33 -15.72
N ALA A 207 13.37 10.05 -15.93
CA ALA A 207 12.16 9.43 -15.47
C ALA A 207 12.42 7.97 -15.13
N CYS A 208 11.86 7.52 -14.02
CA CYS A 208 11.89 6.13 -13.61
C CYS A 208 10.51 5.67 -13.16
N THR A 209 10.11 4.48 -13.59
CA THR A 209 8.78 3.92 -13.37
C THR A 209 8.90 2.64 -12.57
N ARG A 210 8.13 2.52 -11.49
CA ARG A 210 8.08 1.29 -10.70
C ARG A 210 6.65 0.93 -10.35
N ARG A 211 6.34 -0.37 -10.44
CA ARG A 211 5.08 -0.95 -9.96
C ARG A 211 5.17 -1.19 -8.47
N TYR A 212 4.14 -0.75 -7.76
CA TYR A 212 3.96 -1.00 -6.33
C TYR A 212 2.68 -1.78 -6.08
N GLN A 213 2.71 -2.57 -5.02
CA GLN A 213 1.57 -3.25 -4.45
C GLN A 213 1.58 -2.99 -2.96
N VAL A 214 0.53 -2.36 -2.44
CA VAL A 214 0.44 -1.95 -1.05
C VAL A 214 -0.92 -2.33 -0.46
N SER A 215 -0.96 -2.59 0.84
CA SER A 215 -2.21 -2.59 1.59
C SER A 215 -2.42 -1.21 2.21
N LEU A 216 -3.65 -0.71 2.16
CA LEU A 216 -4.01 0.58 2.75
C LEU A 216 -4.30 0.37 4.24
N MET A 217 -3.76 1.24 5.10
CA MET A 217 -3.89 1.16 6.55
C MET A 217 -5.23 1.71 7.08
N LEU A 218 -6.31 1.54 6.30
CA LEU A 218 -7.66 1.87 6.74
C LEU A 218 -8.11 0.88 7.81
N GLY A 219 -8.74 1.36 8.88
CA GLY A 219 -9.26 0.51 9.94
C GLY A 219 -10.24 -0.56 9.44
N LEU A 220 -10.99 -0.27 8.38
CA LEU A 220 -11.85 -1.26 7.71
C LEU A 220 -11.05 -2.39 7.04
N LEU A 221 -9.86 -2.08 6.51
CA LEU A 221 -9.01 -3.05 5.80
C LEU A 221 -8.07 -3.84 6.72
N THR A 222 -7.93 -3.44 7.98
CA THR A 222 -7.13 -4.14 8.99
C THR A 222 -7.95 -5.07 9.89
N GLN A 223 -9.28 -5.11 9.73
CA GLN A 223 -10.14 -6.00 10.52
C GLN A 223 -10.15 -7.41 9.92
N GLU A 224 -10.12 -8.44 10.76
CA GLU A 224 -10.21 -9.85 10.33
C GLU A 224 -11.66 -10.29 10.01
N LYS A 225 -12.54 -9.33 9.68
CA LYS A 225 -13.95 -9.58 9.39
C LYS A 225 -14.24 -9.39 7.91
N LEU A 226 -14.99 -10.32 7.34
CA LEU A 226 -15.41 -10.22 5.95
C LEU A 226 -16.42 -9.09 5.75
N ILE A 227 -16.24 -8.30 4.69
CA ILE A 227 -17.13 -7.19 4.35
C ILE A 227 -18.19 -7.71 3.36
N PRO A 228 -19.49 -7.67 3.70
CA PRO A 228 -20.54 -8.27 2.89
C PRO A 228 -20.97 -7.35 1.73
N THR A 229 -20.06 -7.09 0.78
CA THR A 229 -20.29 -6.17 -0.35
C THR A 229 -21.48 -6.55 -1.22
N LYS A 230 -21.88 -7.84 -1.23
CA LYS A 230 -23.10 -8.35 -1.89
C LYS A 230 -24.37 -7.57 -1.53
N PHE A 231 -24.50 -7.14 -0.26
CA PHE A 231 -25.70 -6.45 0.23
C PHE A 231 -25.56 -4.92 0.26
N MET A 232 -24.42 -4.41 -0.19
CA MET A 232 -24.06 -2.98 -0.10
C MET A 232 -24.34 -2.19 -1.38
N ALA A 233 -25.04 -2.78 -2.37
CA ALA A 233 -25.43 -2.13 -3.62
C ALA A 233 -24.29 -1.36 -4.34
N SER A 234 -23.05 -1.87 -4.24
CA SER A 234 -21.82 -1.26 -4.80
C SER A 234 -21.51 0.14 -4.23
N GLN A 235 -22.08 0.51 -3.08
CA GLN A 235 -21.90 1.85 -2.50
C GLN A 235 -20.53 2.00 -1.80
N LEU A 236 -19.86 0.91 -1.48
CA LEU A 236 -18.54 0.93 -0.85
C LEU A 236 -17.48 1.38 -1.87
N SER A 237 -16.78 2.47 -1.57
CA SER A 237 -15.67 2.96 -2.38
C SER A 237 -14.52 3.47 -1.53
N ILE A 238 -13.32 3.43 -2.10
CA ILE A 238 -12.12 4.05 -1.54
C ILE A 238 -11.78 5.25 -2.40
N GLU A 239 -11.58 6.39 -1.75
CA GLU A 239 -11.14 7.63 -2.37
C GLU A 239 -9.77 8.00 -1.83
N ILE A 240 -8.81 8.18 -2.74
CA ILE A 240 -7.44 8.55 -2.43
C ILE A 240 -7.17 9.91 -3.07
N GLU A 241 -6.64 10.84 -2.27
CA GLU A 241 -6.10 12.10 -2.75
C GLU A 241 -4.57 12.01 -2.81
N LEU A 242 -4.01 12.39 -3.94
CA LEU A 242 -2.58 12.43 -4.17
C LEU A 242 -1.95 13.69 -3.56
N ALA A 243 -0.81 13.52 -2.89
CA ALA A 243 0.00 14.59 -2.30
C ALA A 243 0.62 15.48 -3.38
N SER A 244 0.91 16.74 -3.05
CA SER A 244 1.69 17.56 -3.98
C SER A 244 3.13 17.03 -4.10
N PRO A 245 3.87 17.35 -5.17
CA PRO A 245 5.24 16.89 -5.34
C PRO A 245 6.13 17.39 -4.20
N GLU A 246 5.88 18.61 -3.69
CA GLU A 246 6.65 19.19 -2.59
C GLU A 246 6.44 18.45 -1.26
N GLU A 247 5.29 17.80 -1.06
CA GLU A 247 4.98 17.05 0.16
C GLU A 247 5.63 15.65 0.17
N CYS A 248 5.78 15.01 -1.00
CA CYS A 248 6.16 13.59 -1.10
C CYS A 248 7.52 13.33 -1.78
N ILE A 249 8.10 14.29 -2.50
CA ILE A 249 9.42 14.17 -3.12
C ILE A 249 10.48 14.76 -2.18
N PHE A 250 11.63 14.11 -2.11
CA PHE A 250 12.82 14.56 -1.42
C PHE A 250 13.93 14.84 -2.44
N LEU A 251 14.45 16.07 -2.41
CA LEU A 251 15.47 16.60 -3.31
C LEU A 251 16.71 17.00 -2.49
N PRO A 252 17.61 16.06 -2.14
CA PRO A 252 18.80 16.37 -1.35
C PRO A 252 19.84 17.20 -2.10
N TYR A 253 19.86 17.12 -3.43
CA TYR A 253 20.78 17.89 -4.26
C TYR A 253 20.08 18.40 -5.51
N ALA A 254 20.27 19.70 -5.76
CA ALA A 254 19.79 20.43 -6.91
C ALA A 254 20.91 21.35 -7.36
N GLY A 255 21.66 20.95 -8.39
CA GLY A 255 22.73 21.76 -8.99
C GLY A 255 22.15 22.92 -9.80
N THR A 256 22.57 23.07 -11.06
CA THR A 256 22.12 24.17 -11.93
C THR A 256 20.66 24.00 -12.34
N THR A 257 19.73 24.57 -11.55
CA THR A 257 18.28 24.36 -11.68
C THR A 257 17.49 25.62 -12.07
N THR A 258 18.17 26.74 -12.30
CA THR A 258 17.53 28.02 -12.64
C THR A 258 16.71 27.90 -13.93
N GLY A 259 15.39 28.08 -13.82
CA GLY A 259 14.47 28.08 -14.96
C GLY A 259 14.02 26.69 -15.45
N LEU A 260 14.34 25.62 -14.73
CA LEU A 260 13.88 24.26 -15.06
C LEU A 260 12.56 23.94 -14.34
N ALA A 261 11.71 23.13 -14.99
CA ALA A 261 10.51 22.62 -14.34
C ALA A 261 10.90 21.64 -13.22
N PRO A 262 10.33 21.77 -12.01
CA PRO A 262 10.71 20.95 -10.87
C PRO A 262 10.28 19.48 -11.04
N PRO A 263 10.90 18.55 -10.28
CA PRO A 263 10.52 17.15 -10.29
C PRO A 263 9.04 16.93 -9.99
N THR A 264 8.45 15.95 -10.66
CA THR A 264 7.02 15.61 -10.53
C THR A 264 6.82 14.10 -10.64
N TYR A 265 5.58 13.66 -10.47
CA TYR A 265 5.25 12.25 -10.60
C TYR A 265 3.89 12.02 -11.24
N LEU A 266 3.74 10.84 -11.84
CA LEU A 266 2.51 10.32 -12.41
C LEU A 266 2.23 8.93 -11.84
N VAL A 267 0.97 8.67 -11.54
CA VAL A 267 0.45 7.37 -11.12
C VAL A 267 -0.45 6.84 -12.23
N HIS A 268 -0.20 5.64 -12.72
CA HIS A 268 -1.00 5.01 -13.77
C HIS A 268 -1.19 3.52 -13.49
N ASN A 269 -2.01 2.85 -14.30
CA ASN A 269 -2.32 1.41 -14.15
C ASN A 269 -2.80 1.05 -12.73
N VAL A 270 -3.57 1.93 -12.10
CA VAL A 270 -4.13 1.70 -10.77
C VAL A 270 -5.16 0.59 -10.82
N GLN A 271 -5.04 -0.41 -9.96
CA GLN A 271 -5.99 -1.52 -9.83
C GLN A 271 -6.08 -1.94 -8.36
N LEU A 272 -7.29 -2.02 -7.83
CA LEU A 272 -7.55 -2.68 -6.55
C LEU A 272 -7.76 -4.18 -6.80
N ILE A 273 -7.07 -4.99 -6.03
CA ILE A 273 -7.13 -6.44 -6.07
C ILE A 273 -7.70 -6.93 -4.74
N PRO A 274 -9.02 -7.00 -4.59
CA PRO A 274 -9.63 -7.63 -3.43
C PRO A 274 -9.64 -9.14 -3.56
N GLU A 275 -9.64 -9.80 -2.41
CA GLU A 275 -10.04 -11.20 -2.33
C GLU A 275 -11.54 -11.26 -2.04
N ILE A 276 -12.31 -11.83 -2.96
CA ILE A 276 -13.76 -12.01 -2.84
C ILE A 276 -14.07 -13.48 -2.60
N ILE A 277 -14.86 -13.74 -1.56
CA ILE A 277 -15.35 -15.05 -1.19
C ILE A 277 -16.85 -15.09 -1.48
N ASN A 278 -17.25 -16.02 -2.33
CA ASN A 278 -18.65 -16.33 -2.59
C ASN A 278 -19.02 -17.58 -1.81
N PHE A 279 -19.93 -17.43 -0.85
CA PHE A 279 -20.51 -18.56 -0.15
C PHE A 279 -21.69 -19.14 -0.92
N ASP A 280 -22.02 -20.38 -0.60
CA ASP A 280 -23.25 -21.04 -1.02
C ASP A 280 -24.50 -20.25 -0.55
N PRO A 281 -25.59 -20.18 -1.35
CA PRO A 281 -26.84 -19.50 -0.98
C PRO A 281 -27.38 -19.77 0.42
N SER A 282 -27.17 -20.98 0.97
CA SER A 282 -27.58 -21.30 2.34
C SER A 282 -26.96 -20.39 3.40
N TYR A 283 -25.70 -19.96 3.20
CA TYR A 283 -25.03 -19.02 4.08
C TYR A 283 -25.65 -17.63 4.01
N ASP A 284 -26.00 -17.18 2.80
CA ASP A 284 -26.62 -15.87 2.58
C ASP A 284 -27.99 -15.80 3.27
N GLU A 285 -28.78 -16.87 3.20
CA GLU A 285 -30.08 -16.95 3.88
C GLU A 285 -29.94 -16.90 5.40
N MET A 286 -28.94 -17.60 5.96
CA MET A 286 -28.63 -17.54 7.39
C MET A 286 -28.17 -16.14 7.81
N PHE A 287 -27.35 -15.48 6.99
CA PHE A 287 -26.87 -14.12 7.25
C PHE A 287 -28.04 -13.11 7.27
N ILE A 288 -28.93 -13.15 6.27
CA ILE A 288 -30.10 -12.28 6.21
C ILE A 288 -31.05 -12.56 7.37
N ARG A 289 -31.28 -13.83 7.72
CA ARG A 289 -32.11 -14.21 8.87
C ARG A 289 -31.50 -13.71 10.19
N GLY A 290 -30.18 -13.79 10.32
CA GLY A 290 -29.44 -13.21 11.44
C GLY A 290 -29.67 -11.70 11.55
N LEU A 291 -29.54 -10.97 10.44
CA LEU A 291 -29.82 -9.53 10.39
C LEU A 291 -31.27 -9.20 10.75
N SER A 292 -32.24 -9.97 10.24
CA SER A 292 -33.66 -9.70 10.47
C SER A 292 -34.13 -10.02 11.90
N GLN A 293 -33.49 -10.99 12.57
CA GLN A 293 -33.87 -11.47 13.91
C GLN A 293 -33.08 -10.80 15.03
N GLY A 294 -31.80 -10.48 14.79
CA GLY A 294 -30.90 -9.94 15.81
C GLY A 294 -30.91 -8.43 15.95
N GLY A 295 -31.30 -7.69 14.90
CA GLY A 295 -31.00 -6.25 14.82
C GLY A 295 -29.49 -6.01 14.70
N VAL A 296 -29.11 -4.84 14.18
CA VAL A 296 -27.69 -4.41 14.13
C VAL A 296 -27.23 -3.97 15.50
#